data_AF-A0A3A0DGN4-F1
#
_entry.id   AF-A0A3A0DGN4-F1
#
_cell.length_a   1.000
_cell.length_b   1.000
_cell.length_c   1.000
_cell.angle_alpha   90.00
_cell.angle_beta   90.00
_cell.angle_gamma   90.00
#
_symmetry.space_group_name_H-M   'P 1'
#
loop_
_entity.id
_entity.type
_entity.pdbx_description
1 polymer ?
#
loop_
_entity_poly.entity_id
_entity_poly.type
_entity_poly.pdbx_seq_one_letter_code
_entity_poly.pdbx_strand_id
1 'polypeptide(L)'
;MTAAPIRPTQTNRRDNNRPVRGLVLDSNQNRTANVRLPVAFQTAHSAATVREPLSLRAGWVWFTLAVAALISLLGLYASRQHGATGWIAALSAGVLCWVAGMCALAIVSRSRGPNAVSALLLAMLIRLGGPMTVGLMVDSSGGPLAQSGFFGLVVASYLVTLVVETLLMVRMIPVKSAAKAASGESSAMSLRS
;
A
#
# COMPACT_ATOMS: atom_id res chain seq x y z
N MET A 1 -35.66 -3.67 -49.44
CA MET A 1 -35.96 -3.74 -47.99
C MET A 1 -34.90 -2.91 -47.28
N THR A 2 -35.26 -1.67 -46.97
CA THR A 2 -34.34 -0.58 -46.62
C THR A 2 -34.61 -0.20 -45.17
N ALA A 3 -33.73 -0.60 -44.26
CA ALA A 3 -33.86 -0.30 -42.84
C ALA A 3 -33.12 1.01 -42.51
N ALA A 4 -33.85 1.92 -41.87
CA ALA A 4 -33.46 3.30 -41.58
C ALA A 4 -32.50 3.43 -40.38
N PRO A 5 -31.70 4.52 -40.31
CA PRO A 5 -30.75 4.77 -39.22
C PRO A 5 -31.43 5.37 -37.98
N ILE A 6 -31.15 4.80 -36.80
CA ILE A 6 -31.61 5.30 -35.50
C ILE A 6 -30.71 6.46 -35.05
N ARG A 7 -31.31 7.63 -34.85
CA ARG A 7 -30.67 8.89 -34.44
C ARG A 7 -30.59 8.98 -32.90
N PRO A 8 -29.49 9.51 -32.32
CA PRO A 8 -29.33 9.61 -30.86
C PRO A 8 -30.17 10.73 -30.24
N THR A 9 -30.79 10.44 -29.11
CA THR A 9 -31.55 11.37 -28.28
C THR A 9 -30.59 12.17 -27.38
N GLN A 10 -30.32 13.41 -27.76
CA GLN A 10 -29.70 14.44 -26.94
C GLN A 10 -30.72 14.96 -25.91
N THR A 11 -30.70 14.44 -24.69
CA THR A 11 -31.46 15.02 -23.56
C THR A 11 -30.65 16.10 -22.86
N ASN A 12 -30.83 17.28 -23.45
CA ASN A 12 -30.65 18.61 -22.91
C ASN A 12 -31.24 18.78 -21.48
N ARG A 13 -30.60 19.66 -20.71
CA ARG A 13 -31.19 20.50 -19.64
C ARG A 13 -31.44 19.87 -18.27
N ARG A 14 -30.63 20.28 -17.29
CA ARG A 14 -31.03 21.40 -16.40
C ARG A 14 -29.86 21.95 -15.60
N ASP A 15 -29.65 23.24 -15.82
CA ASP A 15 -29.06 24.20 -14.92
C ASP A 15 -29.54 23.99 -13.48
N ASN A 16 -28.61 23.81 -12.55
CA ASN A 16 -28.86 24.07 -11.13
C ASN A 16 -27.86 25.11 -10.64
N ASN A 17 -27.93 26.28 -11.27
CA ASN A 17 -27.32 27.50 -10.77
C ASN A 17 -28.27 28.11 -9.73
N ARG A 18 -28.14 27.69 -8.47
CA ARG A 18 -28.74 28.42 -7.34
C ARG A 18 -27.67 29.32 -6.72
N PRO A 19 -27.82 30.65 -6.77
CA PRO A 19 -27.01 31.54 -5.97
C PRO A 19 -27.45 31.44 -4.52
N VAL A 20 -26.69 30.72 -3.71
CA VAL A 20 -26.88 30.70 -2.25
C VAL A 20 -26.26 31.98 -1.70
N ARG A 21 -27.00 33.08 -1.83
CA ARG A 21 -26.76 34.31 -1.05
C ARG A 21 -27.31 34.08 0.36
N GLY A 22 -26.43 34.26 1.35
CA GLY A 22 -26.82 34.66 2.68
C GLY A 22 -26.67 33.59 3.76
N LEU A 23 -25.45 33.42 4.27
CA LEU A 23 -25.22 33.73 5.67
C LEU A 23 -23.72 33.99 5.87
N VAL A 24 -23.39 35.27 5.76
CA VAL A 24 -22.21 35.86 6.40
C VAL A 24 -22.45 35.71 7.90
N LEU A 25 -22.01 34.59 8.46
CA LEU A 25 -21.59 34.54 9.85
C LEU A 25 -20.07 34.62 9.83
N ASP A 26 -19.64 35.85 10.01
CA ASP A 26 -18.32 36.25 10.43
C ASP A 26 -17.89 35.39 11.62
N SER A 27 -17.13 34.32 11.34
CA SER A 27 -16.45 33.49 12.33
C SER A 27 -14.99 33.33 11.89
N ASN A 28 -14.41 34.46 11.46
CA ASN A 28 -13.00 34.59 11.09
C ASN A 28 -12.34 35.76 11.82
N GLN A 29 -12.49 35.83 13.15
CA GLN A 29 -11.79 36.87 13.89
C GLN A 29 -11.44 36.55 15.35
N ASN A 30 -11.22 35.29 15.73
CA ASN A 30 -10.63 35.04 17.06
C ASN A 30 -9.92 33.68 17.28
N ARG A 31 -9.27 33.11 16.27
CA ARG A 31 -8.26 32.06 16.47
C ARG A 31 -6.91 32.40 15.84
N THR A 32 -6.56 33.68 15.94
CA THR A 32 -5.20 34.21 15.91
C THR A 32 -4.48 34.02 17.26
N ALA A 33 -4.77 32.94 17.97
CA ALA A 33 -3.74 32.24 18.73
C ALA A 33 -3.20 31.18 17.78
N ASN A 34 -2.35 31.53 16.80
CA ASN A 34 -0.92 31.70 17.03
C ASN A 34 -0.36 30.68 18.04
N VAL A 35 -0.86 29.44 18.00
CA VAL A 35 -0.05 28.28 18.33
C VAL A 35 0.98 28.17 17.20
N ARG A 36 1.95 29.08 17.21
CA ARG A 36 3.25 28.86 16.62
C ARG A 36 3.84 27.69 17.39
N LEU A 37 3.44 26.48 17.02
CA LEU A 37 4.22 25.31 17.35
C LEU A 37 5.64 25.63 16.85
N PRO A 38 6.65 25.49 17.71
CA PRO A 38 8.01 25.90 17.39
C PRO A 38 8.44 25.17 16.10
N VAL A 39 8.65 25.96 15.05
CA VAL A 39 9.18 25.54 13.73
C VAL A 39 10.54 24.83 13.87
N ALA A 40 11.14 24.86 15.05
CA ALA A 40 12.33 24.11 15.43
C ALA A 40 12.17 22.58 15.40
N PHE A 41 10.95 22.02 15.49
CA PHE A 41 10.77 20.56 15.35
C PHE A 41 10.65 20.09 13.89
N GLN A 42 10.37 21.01 12.96
CA GLN A 42 10.23 20.68 11.53
C GLN A 42 11.59 20.59 10.83
N THR A 43 12.58 21.37 11.27
CA THR A 43 13.92 21.42 10.65
C THR A 43 14.84 20.26 11.06
N ALA A 44 14.58 19.59 12.19
CA ALA A 44 15.38 18.45 12.63
C ALA A 44 15.10 17.15 11.84
N HIS A 45 13.93 17.05 11.18
CA HIS A 45 13.62 15.92 10.29
C HIS A 45 14.08 16.12 8.83
N SER A 46 14.60 17.30 8.48
CA SER A 46 15.03 17.63 7.11
C SER A 46 16.43 17.12 6.74
N ALA A 47 17.16 16.51 7.67
CA ALA A 47 18.36 15.73 7.35
C ALA A 47 18.02 14.30 6.85
N ALA A 48 16.77 14.05 6.44
CA ALA A 48 16.41 12.88 5.67
C ALA A 48 17.09 12.99 4.29
N THR A 49 18.31 12.46 4.21
CA THR A 49 19.05 12.12 2.99
C THR A 49 18.09 11.90 1.83
N VAL A 50 18.21 12.73 0.79
CA VAL A 50 17.59 12.51 -0.52
C VAL A 50 18.12 11.17 -1.02
N ARG A 51 17.46 10.08 -0.62
CA ARG A 51 17.80 8.74 -1.07
C ARG A 51 17.40 8.69 -2.53
N GLU A 52 18.36 8.37 -3.38
CA GLU A 52 18.09 8.09 -4.79
C GLU A 52 16.93 7.10 -4.89
N PRO A 53 16.03 7.29 -5.88
CA PRO A 53 14.92 6.38 -6.08
C PRO A 53 15.50 4.97 -6.25
N LEU A 54 15.28 4.12 -5.24
CA LEU A 54 15.72 2.73 -5.27
C LEU A 54 15.21 2.13 -6.58
N SER A 55 16.16 1.67 -7.40
CA SER A 55 15.80 1.04 -8.67
C SER A 55 14.82 -0.09 -8.39
N LEU A 56 13.84 -0.29 -9.28
CA LEU A 56 12.82 -1.35 -9.13
C LEU A 56 13.48 -2.72 -8.85
N ARG A 57 14.64 -2.95 -9.47
CA ARG A 57 15.48 -4.13 -9.30
C ARG A 57 16.02 -4.26 -7.88
N ALA A 58 16.51 -3.17 -7.28
CA ALA A 58 16.98 -3.19 -5.90
C ALA A 58 15.83 -3.53 -4.93
N GLY A 59 14.63 -3.01 -5.18
CA GLY A 59 13.44 -3.37 -4.38
C GLY A 59 13.15 -4.88 -4.39
N TRP A 60 13.21 -5.51 -5.57
CA TRP A 60 13.01 -6.95 -5.72
C TRP A 60 14.05 -7.77 -4.96
N VAL A 61 15.33 -7.40 -5.05
CA VAL A 61 16.42 -8.07 -4.34
C VAL A 61 16.27 -7.93 -2.83
N TRP A 62 15.89 -6.75 -2.33
CA TRP A 62 15.65 -6.55 -0.90
C TRP A 62 14.48 -7.38 -0.40
N PHE A 63 13.41 -7.50 -1.18
CA PHE A 63 12.25 -8.32 -0.82
C PHE A 63 12.59 -9.81 -0.78
N THR A 64 13.27 -10.35 -1.80
CA THR A 64 13.67 -11.76 -1.83
C THR A 64 14.62 -12.09 -0.67
N LEU A 65 15.55 -11.20 -0.36
CA LEU A 65 16.53 -11.38 0.71
C LEU A 65 15.86 -11.34 2.09
N ALA A 66 14.89 -10.43 2.29
CA ALA A 66 14.09 -10.37 3.52
C ALA A 66 13.26 -11.65 3.73
N VAL A 67 12.61 -12.15 2.68
CA VAL A 67 11.84 -13.41 2.75
C VAL A 67 12.76 -14.61 2.97
N ALA A 68 13.92 -14.67 2.31
CA ALA A 68 14.89 -15.76 2.52
C ALA A 68 15.42 -15.78 3.96
N ALA A 69 15.75 -14.62 4.53
CA ALA A 69 16.17 -14.49 5.93
C ALA A 69 15.06 -14.94 6.89
N LEU A 70 13.81 -14.56 6.59
CA LEU A 70 12.64 -14.95 7.38
C LEU A 70 12.40 -16.47 7.33
N ILE A 71 12.47 -17.09 6.15
CA ILE A 71 12.37 -18.55 5.99
C ILE A 71 13.46 -19.25 6.80
N SER A 72 14.69 -18.72 6.76
CA SER A 72 15.83 -19.29 7.50
C SER A 72 15.61 -19.20 9.02
N LEU A 73 15.16 -18.04 9.53
CA LEU A 73 14.86 -17.86 10.96
C LEU A 73 13.70 -18.75 11.42
N LEU A 74 12.60 -18.77 10.67
CA LEU A 74 11.42 -19.57 10.99
C LEU A 74 11.70 -21.07 10.85
N GLY A 75 12.50 -21.48 9.87
CA GLY A 75 12.94 -22.87 9.69
C GLY A 75 13.81 -23.35 10.85
N LEU A 76 14.75 -22.52 11.32
CA LEU A 76 15.56 -22.77 12.51
C LEU A 76 14.71 -22.86 13.80
N TYR A 77 13.69 -22.04 13.91
CA TYR A 77 12.77 -22.08 15.06
C TYR A 77 11.86 -23.33 15.01
N ALA A 78 11.29 -23.62 13.83
CA ALA A 78 10.39 -24.74 13.62
C ALA A 78 11.10 -26.09 13.74
N SER A 79 12.37 -26.18 13.32
CA SER A 79 13.15 -27.42 13.42
C SER A 79 13.41 -27.84 14.86
N ARG A 80 13.50 -26.87 15.79
CA ARG A 80 13.66 -27.15 17.22
C ARG A 80 12.41 -27.73 17.86
N GLN A 81 11.22 -27.47 17.31
CA GLN A 81 9.96 -27.93 17.88
C GLN A 81 9.43 -29.20 17.22
N HIS A 82 9.49 -29.27 15.89
CA HIS A 82 8.81 -30.32 15.10
C HIS A 82 9.77 -31.10 14.18
N GLY A 83 11.08 -30.83 14.23
CA GLY A 83 12.07 -31.56 13.42
C GLY A 83 11.99 -31.23 11.93
N ALA A 84 12.16 -32.25 11.08
CA ALA A 84 12.24 -32.08 9.62
C ALA A 84 10.94 -31.59 8.97
N THR A 85 9.78 -31.91 9.54
CA THR A 85 8.47 -31.46 9.02
C THR A 85 8.30 -29.94 9.15
N GLY A 86 8.89 -29.34 10.19
CA GLY A 86 8.89 -27.88 10.39
C GLY A 86 9.60 -27.11 9.27
N TRP A 87 10.65 -27.69 8.67
CA TRP A 87 11.34 -27.07 7.54
C TRP A 87 10.48 -27.02 6.28
N ILE A 88 9.78 -28.11 5.96
CA ILE A 88 8.89 -28.20 4.80
C ILE A 88 7.72 -27.22 4.96
N ALA A 89 7.16 -27.14 6.17
CA ALA A 89 6.14 -26.17 6.56
C ALA A 89 6.62 -24.71 6.38
N ALA A 90 7.81 -24.37 6.87
CA ALA A 90 8.36 -23.02 6.74
C ALA A 90 8.66 -22.65 5.27
N LEU A 91 9.18 -23.60 4.49
CA LEU A 91 9.46 -23.41 3.06
C LEU A 91 8.17 -23.18 2.27
N SER A 92 7.14 -24.00 2.47
CA SER A 92 5.88 -23.85 1.74
C SER A 92 5.17 -22.54 2.09
N ALA A 93 5.12 -22.18 3.38
CA ALA A 93 4.60 -20.88 3.83
C ALA A 93 5.37 -19.71 3.22
N GLY A 94 6.71 -19.78 3.24
CA GLY A 94 7.58 -18.77 2.65
C GLY A 94 7.37 -18.59 1.15
N VAL A 95 7.29 -19.69 0.40
CA VAL A 95 7.03 -19.67 -1.05
C VAL A 95 5.67 -19.08 -1.37
N LEU A 96 4.61 -19.46 -0.63
CA LEU A 96 3.27 -18.91 -0.80
C LEU A 96 3.25 -17.40 -0.58
N CYS A 97 3.90 -16.93 0.50
CA CYS A 97 3.96 -15.52 0.81
C CYS A 97 4.79 -14.74 -0.24
N TRP A 98 5.88 -15.36 -0.71
CA TRP A 98 6.74 -14.80 -1.76
C TRP A 98 5.97 -14.59 -3.08
N VAL A 99 5.22 -15.61 -3.53
CA VAL A 99 4.42 -15.53 -4.76
C VAL A 99 3.30 -14.49 -4.63
N ALA A 100 2.59 -14.46 -3.50
CA ALA A 100 1.54 -13.48 -3.26
C ALA A 100 2.09 -12.05 -3.24
N GLY A 101 3.24 -11.82 -2.59
CA GLY A 101 3.94 -10.54 -2.56
C GLY A 101 4.36 -10.08 -3.96
N MET A 102 4.96 -10.98 -4.74
CA MET A 102 5.37 -10.73 -6.14
C MET A 102 4.18 -10.33 -7.03
N CYS A 103 3.09 -11.08 -6.98
CA CYS A 103 1.88 -10.77 -7.75
C CYS A 103 1.33 -9.39 -7.41
N ALA A 104 1.26 -9.06 -6.12
CA ALA A 104 0.69 -7.81 -5.68
C ALA A 104 1.61 -6.60 -5.98
N LEU A 105 2.94 -6.76 -5.88
CA LEU A 105 3.91 -5.77 -6.36
C LEU A 105 3.81 -5.57 -7.89
N ALA A 106 3.63 -6.65 -8.65
CA ALA A 106 3.45 -6.57 -10.10
C ALA A 106 2.17 -5.79 -10.46
N ILE A 107 1.05 -6.07 -9.80
CA ILE A 107 -0.24 -5.38 -9.99
C ILE A 107 -0.09 -3.88 -9.68
N VAL A 108 0.50 -3.53 -8.55
CA VAL A 108 0.71 -2.12 -8.15
C VAL A 108 1.67 -1.41 -9.10
N SER A 109 2.73 -2.09 -9.58
CA SER A 109 3.67 -1.49 -10.53
C SER A 109 3.03 -1.17 -11.89
N ARG A 110 2.07 -2.00 -12.32
CA ARG A 110 1.36 -1.85 -13.60
C ARG A 110 0.28 -0.76 -13.53
N SER A 111 -0.32 -0.56 -12.36
CA SER A 111 -1.44 0.35 -12.14
C SER A 111 -0.95 1.76 -11.82
N ARG A 112 -0.58 2.51 -12.88
CA ARG A 112 -0.36 3.96 -12.78
C ARG A 112 -1.59 4.68 -13.34
N GLY A 113 -2.24 5.54 -12.55
CA GLY A 113 -3.37 6.38 -13.00
C GLY A 113 -4.62 6.30 -12.10
N PRO A 114 -5.81 6.61 -12.64
CA PRO A 114 -7.05 6.75 -11.85
C PRO A 114 -7.52 5.44 -11.18
N ASN A 115 -7.03 4.30 -11.65
CA ASN A 115 -7.36 2.97 -11.10
C ASN A 115 -6.39 2.49 -10.02
N ALA A 116 -5.48 3.34 -9.54
CA ALA A 116 -4.47 2.95 -8.53
C ALA A 116 -5.10 2.43 -7.23
N VAL A 117 -6.22 3.01 -6.81
CA VAL A 117 -6.94 2.58 -5.58
C VAL A 117 -7.51 1.18 -5.74
N SER A 118 -8.18 0.89 -6.86
CA SER A 118 -8.76 -0.44 -7.12
C SER A 118 -7.68 -1.51 -7.24
N ALA A 119 -6.55 -1.19 -7.85
CA ALA A 119 -5.42 -2.11 -7.94
C ALA A 119 -4.76 -2.37 -6.58
N LEU A 120 -4.68 -1.36 -5.72
CA LEU A 120 -4.21 -1.51 -4.33
C LEU A 120 -5.15 -2.42 -3.52
N LEU A 121 -6.47 -2.24 -3.65
CA LEU A 121 -7.46 -3.11 -2.98
C LEU A 121 -7.35 -4.56 -3.45
N LEU A 122 -7.18 -4.77 -4.76
CA LEU A 122 -6.98 -6.12 -5.32
C LEU A 122 -5.66 -6.74 -4.83
N ALA A 123 -4.59 -5.95 -4.78
CA ALA A 123 -3.30 -6.38 -4.24
C ALA A 123 -3.41 -6.80 -2.76
N MET A 124 -4.16 -6.05 -1.96
CA MET A 124 -4.43 -6.39 -0.56
C MET A 124 -5.29 -7.66 -0.43
N LEU A 125 -6.30 -7.82 -1.29
CA LEU A 125 -7.14 -9.01 -1.30
C LEU A 125 -6.34 -10.27 -1.63
N ILE A 126 -5.46 -10.22 -2.64
CA ILE A 126 -4.60 -11.35 -3.02
C ILE A 126 -3.64 -11.70 -1.87
N ARG A 127 -3.07 -10.68 -1.22
CA ARG A 127 -2.13 -10.87 -0.11
C ARG A 127 -2.76 -11.45 1.12
N LEU A 128 -3.96 -11.02 1.49
CA LEU A 128 -4.61 -11.51 2.70
C LEU A 128 -5.32 -12.83 2.41
N GLY A 129 -6.05 -12.89 1.30
CA GLY A 129 -6.83 -14.05 0.89
C GLY A 129 -5.99 -15.27 0.54
N GLY A 130 -4.88 -15.11 -0.20
CA GLY A 130 -4.07 -16.25 -0.64
C GLY A 130 -3.49 -17.07 0.53
N PRO A 131 -2.63 -16.49 1.37
CA PRO A 131 -2.03 -17.16 2.52
C PRO A 131 -3.09 -17.65 3.53
N MET A 132 -4.15 -16.88 3.81
CA MET A 132 -5.22 -17.33 4.71
C MET A 132 -5.97 -18.54 4.16
N THR A 133 -6.35 -18.51 2.89
CA THR A 133 -7.11 -19.63 2.29
C THR A 133 -6.27 -20.90 2.31
N VAL A 134 -5.00 -20.82 1.92
CA VAL A 134 -4.12 -21.99 1.93
C VAL A 134 -3.83 -22.45 3.37
N GLY A 135 -3.59 -21.53 4.29
CA GLY A 135 -3.40 -21.84 5.71
C GLY A 135 -4.60 -22.57 6.31
N LEU A 136 -5.81 -22.09 6.06
CA LEU A 136 -7.06 -22.70 6.52
C LEU A 136 -7.33 -24.05 5.85
N MET A 137 -7.08 -24.19 4.55
CA MET A 137 -7.24 -25.48 3.86
C MET A 137 -6.29 -26.52 4.42
N VAL A 138 -5.01 -26.17 4.65
CA VAL A 138 -4.04 -27.10 5.24
C VAL A 138 -4.38 -27.44 6.68
N ASP A 139 -4.81 -26.47 7.48
CA ASP A 139 -5.23 -26.71 8.87
C ASP A 139 -6.45 -27.64 8.95
N SER A 140 -7.46 -27.42 8.10
CA SER A 140 -8.67 -28.25 8.03
C SER A 140 -8.42 -29.69 7.57
N SER A 141 -7.31 -29.95 6.88
CA SER A 141 -6.97 -31.29 6.39
C SER A 141 -6.50 -32.23 7.50
N GLY A 142 -6.18 -31.71 8.70
CA GLY A 142 -5.76 -32.52 9.85
C GLY A 142 -4.45 -33.29 9.64
N GLY A 143 -3.69 -32.97 8.60
CA GLY A 143 -2.45 -33.66 8.27
C GLY A 143 -1.32 -33.40 9.28
N PRO A 144 -0.17 -34.07 9.11
CA PRO A 144 1.03 -33.87 9.95
C PRO A 144 1.50 -32.41 9.99
N LEU A 145 1.16 -31.62 8.96
CA LEU A 145 1.45 -30.20 8.89
C LEU A 145 0.58 -29.37 9.86
N ALA A 146 -0.68 -29.74 10.07
CA ALA A 146 -1.58 -29.02 10.99
C ALA A 146 -1.07 -29.15 12.44
N GLN A 147 -0.63 -30.35 12.84
CA GLN A 147 -0.04 -30.58 14.17
C GLN A 147 1.26 -29.81 14.41
N SER A 148 1.98 -29.44 13.35
CA SER A 148 3.26 -28.70 13.46
C SER A 148 3.10 -27.19 13.66
N GLY A 149 1.86 -26.69 13.80
CA GLY A 149 1.59 -25.26 13.91
C GLY A 149 1.82 -24.50 12.60
N PHE A 150 1.64 -25.18 11.45
CA PHE A 150 1.79 -24.58 10.11
C PHE A 150 1.01 -23.28 9.97
N PHE A 151 -0.23 -23.23 10.47
CA PHE A 151 -1.05 -22.03 10.44
C PHE A 151 -0.38 -20.84 11.15
N GLY A 152 0.21 -21.07 12.34
CA GLY A 152 0.96 -20.05 13.06
C GLY A 152 2.18 -19.55 12.30
N LEU A 153 2.90 -20.46 11.62
CA LEU A 153 4.05 -20.10 10.77
C LEU A 153 3.61 -19.29 9.54
N VAL A 154 2.48 -19.63 8.91
CA VAL A 154 1.91 -18.87 7.79
C VAL A 154 1.51 -17.46 8.26
N VAL A 155 0.83 -17.34 9.40
CA VAL A 155 0.43 -16.03 9.95
C VAL A 155 1.65 -15.18 10.32
N ALA A 156 2.65 -15.77 10.99
CA ALA A 156 3.87 -15.06 11.37
C ALA A 156 4.66 -14.60 10.13
N SER A 157 4.84 -15.48 9.14
CA SER A 157 5.52 -15.12 7.90
C SER A 157 4.76 -14.07 7.09
N TYR A 158 3.42 -14.15 7.09
CA TYR A 158 2.55 -13.17 6.46
C TYR A 158 2.72 -11.77 7.07
N LEU A 159 2.65 -11.64 8.39
CA LEU A 159 2.77 -10.35 9.07
C LEU A 159 4.11 -9.66 8.79
N VAL A 160 5.21 -10.42 8.87
CA VAL A 160 6.54 -9.87 8.60
C VAL A 160 6.65 -9.44 7.14
N THR A 161 6.17 -10.26 6.21
CA THR A 161 6.18 -9.93 4.78
C THR A 161 5.38 -8.66 4.51
N LEU A 162 4.20 -8.51 5.14
CA LEU A 162 3.35 -7.33 5.03
C LEU A 162 4.08 -6.06 5.50
N VAL A 163 4.79 -6.13 6.63
CA VAL A 163 5.59 -5.00 7.15
C VAL A 163 6.71 -4.64 6.19
N VAL A 164 7.54 -5.61 5.79
CA VAL A 164 8.67 -5.39 4.87
C VAL A 164 8.19 -4.73 3.58
N GLU A 165 7.07 -5.20 3.07
CA GLU A 165 6.56 -4.75 1.80
C GLU A 165 5.88 -3.39 1.88
N THR A 166 5.18 -3.09 2.98
CA THR A 166 4.66 -1.74 3.26
C THR A 166 5.81 -0.73 3.36
N LEU A 167 6.91 -1.10 4.02
CA LEU A 167 8.11 -0.26 4.07
C LEU A 167 8.71 -0.03 2.68
N LEU A 168 8.70 -1.06 1.82
CA LEU A 168 9.13 -0.93 0.44
C LEU A 168 8.23 0.02 -0.37
N MET A 169 6.90 -0.13 -0.25
CA MET A 169 5.94 0.73 -0.93
C MET A 169 6.08 2.19 -0.52
N VAL A 170 6.21 2.46 0.78
CA VAL A 170 6.44 3.82 1.31
C VAL A 170 7.73 4.42 0.74
N ARG A 171 8.79 3.61 0.57
CA ARG A 171 10.05 4.07 -0.02
C ARG A 171 9.97 4.33 -1.52
N MET A 172 8.99 3.77 -2.22
CA MET A 172 8.82 3.97 -3.67
C MET A 172 7.98 5.20 -4.02
N ILE A 173 7.27 5.83 -3.09
CA ILE A 173 6.46 7.02 -3.36
C ILE A 173 7.38 8.27 -3.38
N PRO A 174 7.58 8.92 -4.54
CA PRO A 174 8.39 10.13 -4.60
C PRO A 174 7.68 11.30 -3.92
N VAL A 175 8.27 11.83 -2.85
CA VAL A 175 7.73 12.95 -2.04
C VAL A 175 7.73 14.30 -2.77
N LYS A 176 8.10 14.33 -4.07
CA LYS A 176 8.32 15.57 -4.85
C LYS A 176 7.07 16.44 -5.04
N SER A 177 5.86 15.91 -4.86
CA SER A 177 4.63 16.65 -5.16
C SER A 177 4.16 17.61 -4.06
N ALA A 178 4.53 17.38 -2.79
CA ALA A 178 4.04 18.23 -1.68
C ALA A 178 4.78 19.58 -1.61
N ALA A 179 6.08 19.60 -1.88
CA ALA A 179 6.90 20.83 -1.76
C ALA A 179 6.65 21.83 -2.91
N LYS A 180 6.38 21.33 -4.15
CA LYS A 180 6.16 22.21 -5.30
C LYS A 180 4.79 22.90 -5.29
N ALA A 181 3.78 22.28 -4.67
CA ALA A 181 2.48 22.91 -4.44
C ALA A 181 2.60 24.08 -3.45
N ALA A 182 3.34 23.87 -2.34
CA ALA A 182 3.59 24.92 -1.35
C ALA A 182 4.42 26.10 -1.91
N SER A 183 5.40 25.84 -2.80
CA SER A 183 6.17 26.92 -3.42
C SER A 183 5.40 27.65 -4.52
N GLY A 184 4.51 26.97 -5.24
CA GLY A 184 3.70 27.58 -6.32
C GLY A 184 2.65 28.57 -5.80
N GLU A 185 2.07 28.30 -4.63
CA GLU A 185 1.05 29.17 -4.02
C GLU A 185 1.66 30.49 -3.51
N SER A 186 2.88 30.45 -2.97
CA SER A 186 3.60 31.65 -2.50
C SER A 186 3.96 32.61 -3.64
N SER A 187 4.33 32.10 -4.82
CA SER A 187 4.63 32.94 -6.00
C SER A 187 3.38 33.52 -6.65
N ALA A 188 2.25 32.79 -6.60
CA ALA A 188 0.97 33.29 -7.11
C ALA A 188 0.38 34.40 -6.23
N MET A 189 0.64 34.37 -4.91
CA MET A 189 0.20 35.40 -3.97
C MET A 189 1.05 36.68 -4.08
N SER A 190 2.36 36.57 -4.34
CA SER A 190 3.27 37.72 -4.52
C SER A 190 3.05 38.50 -5.82
N LEU A 191 2.44 37.88 -6.84
CA LEU A 191 2.08 38.55 -8.11
C LEU A 191 0.69 39.23 -8.05
N ARG A 192 -0.03 39.09 -6.94
CA ARG A 192 -1.35 39.69 -6.70
C ARG A 192 -1.32 40.93 -5.80
N SER A 193 -0.16 41.32 -5.29
CA SER A 193 0.10 42.52 -4.48
C SER A 193 0.87 43.55 -5.28
#